data_AF-B7GLY1-F1
#
_entry.id   AF-B7GLY1-F1
#
_cell.length_a   1.000
_cell.length_b   1.000
_cell.length_c   1.000
_cell.angle_alpha   90.00
_cell.angle_beta   90.00
_cell.angle_gamma   90.00
#
_symmetry.space_group_name_H-M   'P 1'
#
loop_
_entity.id
_entity.type
_entity.pdbx_description
1 polymer ?
#
loop_
_entity_poly.entity_id
_entity_poly.type
_entity_poly.pdbx_seq_one_letter_code
_entity_poly.pdbx_strand_id
1 'polypeptide(L)'
;MSKEICEFRKSKGGIFILSNKDKMVGALKKIVVPELRNRGFKGAFPHFRKQEGQLGYLLSFQFDKWGGGFIIEAGVARVNEEGNVVVDGIVRPFQKMNAFHLNNRFRIMNNKNGDKDWFKFDNENENLEEAEFIRMAKNVLPYLDIAENWFEKIKQKQTVR
;
A
#
# COMPACT_ATOMS: atom_id res chain seq x y z
N MET A 1 -21.71 9.11 7.41
CA MET A 1 -21.28 8.75 8.77
C MET A 1 -20.90 7.27 8.77
N SER A 2 -19.61 6.95 8.78
CA SER A 2 -19.13 5.57 8.89
C SER A 2 -18.10 5.49 10.02
N LYS A 3 -18.52 4.91 11.15
CA LYS A 3 -17.63 4.48 12.22
C LYS A 3 -17.02 3.14 11.79
N GLU A 4 -15.78 3.13 11.32
CA GLU A 4 -14.98 1.90 11.31
C GLU A 4 -14.32 1.79 12.68
N ILE A 5 -14.90 0.92 13.50
CA ILE A 5 -14.33 0.50 14.79
C ILE A 5 -13.16 -0.43 14.46
N CYS A 6 -11.94 0.04 14.71
CA CYS A 6 -10.76 -0.82 14.80
C CYS A 6 -10.99 -1.83 15.93
N GLU A 7 -10.80 -3.11 15.65
CA GLU A 7 -11.07 -4.22 16.57
C GLU A 7 -10.14 -4.13 17.79
N PHE A 8 -10.70 -3.60 18.89
CA PHE A 8 -9.99 -3.32 20.14
C PHE A 8 -9.94 -4.58 21.01
N ARG A 9 -8.80 -5.25 21.07
CA ARG A 9 -8.57 -6.31 22.06
C ARG A 9 -8.48 -5.70 23.45
N LYS A 10 -9.48 -5.97 24.29
CA LYS A 10 -9.51 -5.55 25.70
C LYS A 10 -8.46 -6.31 26.51
N SER A 11 -7.56 -5.60 27.17
CA SER A 11 -6.95 -6.05 28.43
C SER A 11 -7.11 -4.96 29.48
N LYS A 12 -7.33 -5.37 30.72
CA LYS A 12 -7.81 -4.55 31.84
C LYS A 12 -6.77 -3.48 32.24
N GLY A 13 -7.19 -2.21 32.31
CA GLY A 13 -6.62 -1.21 33.22
C GLY A 13 -5.17 -0.77 33.04
N GLY A 14 -4.61 -0.79 31.83
CA GLY A 14 -3.27 -0.28 31.54
C GLY A 14 -3.28 0.89 30.54
N ILE A 15 -2.34 1.83 30.67
CA ILE A 15 -2.05 2.83 29.64
C ILE A 15 -1.79 2.11 28.31
N PHE A 16 -2.61 2.37 27.30
CA PHE A 16 -2.45 1.80 25.96
C PHE A 16 -1.28 2.49 25.25
N ILE A 17 -0.11 1.87 25.26
CA ILE A 17 1.01 2.27 24.39
C ILE A 17 0.79 1.65 23.02
N LEU A 18 0.57 2.47 22.00
CA LEU A 18 0.52 2.01 20.61
C LEU A 18 1.88 1.46 20.19
N SER A 19 1.90 0.33 19.49
CA SER A 19 3.13 -0.20 18.91
C SER A 19 3.69 0.75 17.83
N ASN A 20 5.00 0.70 17.57
CA ASN A 20 5.60 1.48 16.47
C ASN A 20 4.93 1.16 15.12
N LYS A 21 4.49 -0.10 14.92
CA LYS A 21 3.69 -0.49 13.76
C LYS A 21 2.35 0.25 13.70
N ASP A 22 1.61 0.31 14.81
CA ASP A 22 0.32 1.01 14.86
C ASP A 22 0.50 2.52 14.61
N LYS A 23 1.55 3.11 15.18
CA LYS A 23 1.92 4.52 14.95
C LYS A 23 2.27 4.76 13.47
N MET A 24 3.06 3.88 12.85
CA MET A 24 3.41 3.96 11.43
C MET A 24 2.17 3.81 10.53
N VAL A 25 1.29 2.85 10.82
CA VAL A 25 0.02 2.68 10.10
C VAL A 25 -0.85 3.93 10.24
N GLY A 26 -0.94 4.51 11.45
CA GLY A 26 -1.65 5.77 11.70
C GLY A 26 -1.09 6.91 10.85
N ALA A 27 0.24 7.06 10.82
CA ALA A 27 0.90 8.09 10.02
C ALA A 27 0.70 7.89 8.51
N LEU A 28 0.81 6.67 7.99
CA LEU A 28 0.53 6.36 6.57
C LEU A 28 -0.93 6.66 6.22
N LYS A 29 -1.88 6.30 7.09
CA LYS A 29 -3.31 6.64 6.90
C LYS A 29 -3.55 8.15 6.89
N LYS A 30 -2.85 8.90 7.74
CA LYS A 30 -3.00 10.37 7.83
C LYS A 30 -2.40 11.12 6.65
N ILE A 31 -1.28 10.63 6.11
CA ILE A 31 -0.49 11.34 5.09
C ILE A 31 -0.67 10.76 3.68
N VAL A 32 -0.51 9.44 3.53
CA VAL A 32 -0.42 8.78 2.22
C VAL A 32 -1.79 8.44 1.65
N VAL A 33 -2.77 8.08 2.49
CA VAL A 33 -4.10 7.72 2.00
C VAL A 33 -4.83 8.89 1.33
N PRO A 34 -4.86 10.13 1.88
CA PRO A 34 -5.44 11.27 1.19
C PRO A 34 -4.79 11.51 -0.18
N GLU A 35 -3.47 11.40 -0.27
CA GLU A 35 -2.75 11.54 -1.54
C GLU A 35 -3.15 10.46 -2.56
N LEU A 36 -3.26 9.20 -2.13
CA LEU A 36 -3.78 8.11 -2.99
C LEU A 36 -5.21 8.41 -3.47
N ARG A 37 -6.07 9.01 -2.64
CA ARG A 37 -7.42 9.41 -3.07
C ARG A 37 -7.38 10.49 -4.13
N ASN A 38 -6.53 11.50 -3.95
CA ASN A 38 -6.35 12.59 -4.91
C ASN A 38 -5.91 12.06 -6.28
N ARG A 39 -5.10 10.99 -6.29
CA ARG A 39 -4.68 10.27 -7.50
C ARG A 39 -5.72 9.31 -8.09
N GLY A 40 -6.91 9.24 -7.49
CA GLY A 40 -8.04 8.43 -7.97
C GLY A 40 -8.08 6.99 -7.44
N PHE A 41 -7.23 6.62 -6.47
CA PHE A 41 -7.29 5.30 -5.85
C PHE A 41 -8.47 5.15 -4.87
N LYS A 42 -9.20 4.05 -5.03
CA LYS A 42 -10.27 3.56 -4.14
C LYS A 42 -9.75 2.41 -3.27
N GLY A 43 -10.54 1.93 -2.31
CA GLY A 43 -10.14 0.85 -1.38
C GLY A 43 -9.90 1.35 0.03
N ALA A 44 -9.18 0.59 0.86
CA ALA A 44 -8.85 0.95 2.25
C ALA A 44 -7.48 0.38 2.60
N PHE A 45 -6.74 1.05 3.49
CA PHE A 45 -5.41 0.57 3.88
C PHE A 45 -5.49 -0.88 4.41
N PRO A 46 -4.62 -1.80 3.96
CA PRO A 46 -3.40 -1.56 3.17
C PRO A 46 -3.57 -1.68 1.65
N HIS A 47 -4.78 -1.82 1.12
CA HIS A 47 -5.04 -2.17 -0.29
C HIS A 47 -5.82 -1.08 -1.05
N PHE A 48 -5.22 -0.63 -2.14
CA PHE A 48 -5.75 0.42 -2.99
C PHE A 48 -5.84 -0.03 -4.43
N ARG A 49 -6.83 0.51 -5.14
CA ARG A 49 -7.14 0.15 -6.51
C ARG A 49 -7.61 1.35 -7.32
N LYS A 50 -7.14 1.48 -8.54
CA LYS A 50 -7.54 2.51 -9.52
C LYS A 50 -7.83 1.78 -10.83
N GLN A 51 -8.86 2.18 -11.56
CA GLN A 51 -9.19 1.58 -12.86
C GLN A 51 -9.26 2.65 -13.93
N GLU A 52 -8.64 2.39 -15.08
CA GLU A 52 -8.71 3.21 -16.30
C GLU A 52 -9.03 2.29 -17.48
N GLY A 53 -10.28 2.34 -17.97
CA GLY A 53 -10.76 1.40 -18.98
C GLY A 53 -10.65 -0.06 -18.50
N GLN A 54 -10.03 -0.91 -19.32
CA GLN A 54 -9.75 -2.32 -19.01
C GLN A 54 -8.46 -2.53 -18.22
N LEU A 55 -7.78 -1.46 -17.76
CA LEU A 55 -6.59 -1.57 -16.91
C LEU A 55 -6.92 -1.26 -15.47
N GLY A 56 -6.64 -2.22 -14.60
CA GLY A 56 -6.73 -2.09 -13.16
C GLY A 56 -5.35 -1.97 -12.54
N TYR A 57 -5.09 -0.89 -11.81
CA TYR A 57 -3.87 -0.66 -11.04
C TYR A 57 -4.13 -0.97 -9.57
N LEU A 58 -3.23 -1.75 -8.98
CA LEU A 58 -3.29 -2.19 -7.59
C LEU A 58 -2.06 -1.67 -6.85
N LEU A 59 -2.25 -1.20 -5.62
CA LEU A 59 -1.18 -0.78 -4.71
C LEU A 59 -1.45 -1.38 -3.33
N SER A 60 -0.45 -2.02 -2.72
CA SER A 60 -0.60 -2.65 -1.40
C SER A 60 0.60 -2.40 -0.51
N PHE A 61 0.36 -2.08 0.76
CA PHE A 61 1.41 -1.94 1.77
C PHE A 61 1.63 -3.30 2.44
N GLN A 62 2.80 -3.90 2.22
CA GLN A 62 3.19 -5.16 2.86
C GLN A 62 4.13 -4.86 4.02
N PHE A 63 3.75 -5.21 5.24
CA PHE A 63 4.64 -5.14 6.41
C PHE A 63 5.45 -6.43 6.57
N ASP A 64 6.66 -6.33 7.11
CA ASP A 64 7.45 -7.51 7.46
C ASP A 64 6.80 -8.26 8.63
N LYS A 65 7.20 -9.51 8.82
CA LYS A 65 6.65 -10.36 9.89
C LYS A 65 6.93 -9.84 11.29
N TRP A 66 7.95 -8.99 11.45
CA TRP A 66 8.38 -8.43 12.73
C TRP A 66 7.72 -7.08 13.02
N GLY A 67 7.09 -6.46 12.01
CA GLY A 67 6.43 -5.17 12.12
C GLY A 67 7.38 -3.97 12.13
N GLY A 68 8.64 -4.13 11.70
CA GLY A 68 9.69 -3.11 11.74
C GLY A 68 9.90 -2.36 10.42
N GLY A 69 9.33 -2.87 9.34
CA GLY A 69 9.38 -2.26 8.03
C GLY A 69 8.19 -2.62 7.15
N PHE A 70 8.02 -1.87 6.07
CA PHE A 70 7.08 -2.20 5.01
C PHE A 70 7.69 -2.01 3.62
N ILE A 71 7.03 -2.55 2.60
CA ILE A 71 7.25 -2.24 1.18
C ILE A 71 5.92 -1.87 0.54
N ILE A 72 5.98 -1.24 -0.64
CA ILE A 72 4.81 -0.99 -1.46
C ILE A 72 4.86 -1.95 -2.64
N GLU A 73 3.86 -2.81 -2.77
CA GLU A 73 3.69 -3.66 -3.95
C GLU A 73 2.69 -3.02 -4.91
N ALA A 74 3.12 -2.83 -6.15
CA ALA A 74 2.31 -2.32 -7.25
C ALA A 74 2.03 -3.43 -8.27
N GLY A 75 0.86 -3.41 -8.90
CA GLY A 75 0.50 -4.40 -9.91
C GLY A 75 -0.50 -3.87 -10.92
N VAL A 76 -0.50 -4.46 -12.11
CA VAL A 76 -1.45 -4.15 -13.19
C VAL A 76 -2.21 -5.42 -13.55
N ALA A 77 -3.52 -5.30 -13.67
CA ALA A 77 -4.43 -6.35 -14.08
C ALA A 77 -5.25 -5.90 -15.29
N ARG A 78 -5.57 -6.84 -16.18
CA ARG A 78 -6.56 -6.62 -17.22
C ARG A 78 -7.94 -6.96 -16.67
N VAL A 79 -8.82 -5.97 -16.66
CA VAL A 79 -10.22 -6.09 -16.23
C VAL A 79 -11.06 -6.35 -17.47
N ASN A 80 -11.82 -7.44 -17.49
CA ASN A 80 -12.72 -7.77 -18.58
C ASN A 80 -14.01 -6.94 -18.54
N GLU A 81 -14.90 -7.16 -19.49
CA GLU A 81 -16.15 -6.38 -19.63
C GLU A 81 -17.11 -6.62 -18.44
N GLU A 82 -17.04 -7.78 -17.80
CA GLU A 82 -17.81 -8.10 -16.59
C GLU A 82 -17.19 -7.53 -15.30
N GLY A 83 -16.09 -6.77 -15.39
CA GLY A 83 -15.43 -6.17 -14.23
C GLY A 83 -14.56 -7.13 -13.42
N ASN A 84 -14.22 -8.28 -14.01
CA ASN A 84 -13.42 -9.34 -13.40
C ASN A 84 -11.98 -9.37 -13.94
N VAL A 85 -11.11 -9.99 -13.16
CA VAL A 85 -9.74 -10.33 -13.53
C VAL A 85 -9.59 -11.83 -13.42
N VAL A 86 -8.90 -12.43 -14.40
CA VAL A 86 -8.53 -13.85 -14.39
C VAL A 86 -7.03 -13.95 -14.16
N VAL A 87 -6.64 -14.60 -13.06
CA VAL A 87 -5.24 -14.90 -12.74
C VAL A 87 -5.15 -16.38 -12.41
N ASP A 88 -4.29 -17.13 -13.09
CA ASP A 88 -4.10 -18.58 -12.92
C ASP A 88 -5.41 -19.38 -12.96
N GLY A 89 -6.30 -19.03 -13.90
CA GLY A 89 -7.61 -19.68 -14.05
C GLY A 89 -8.64 -19.27 -12.99
N ILE A 90 -8.29 -18.42 -12.02
CA ILE A 90 -9.20 -17.95 -10.98
C ILE A 90 -9.80 -16.60 -11.38
N VAL A 91 -11.13 -16.56 -11.48
CA VAL A 91 -11.91 -15.34 -11.76
C VAL A 91 -12.18 -14.59 -10.44
N ARG A 92 -11.88 -13.29 -10.40
CA ARG A 92 -12.13 -12.41 -9.24
C ARG A 92 -12.66 -11.05 -9.67
N PRO A 93 -13.66 -10.47 -8.98
CA PRO A 93 -14.02 -9.08 -9.20
C PRO A 93 -12.83 -8.16 -8.94
N PHE A 94 -12.54 -7.22 -9.85
CA PHE A 94 -11.43 -6.29 -9.68
C PHE A 94 -11.54 -5.51 -8.35
N GLN A 95 -12.77 -5.20 -7.94
CA GLN A 95 -13.06 -4.53 -6.67
C GLN A 95 -12.76 -5.37 -5.42
N LYS A 96 -12.40 -6.64 -5.55
CA LYS A 96 -11.93 -7.49 -4.44
C LYS A 96 -10.44 -7.85 -4.56
N MET A 97 -9.76 -7.32 -5.57
CA MET A 97 -8.34 -7.56 -5.76
C MET A 97 -7.46 -6.67 -4.88
N ASN A 98 -6.30 -7.23 -4.55
CA ASN A 98 -5.14 -6.53 -4.03
C ASN A 98 -3.89 -7.00 -4.80
N ALA A 99 -2.74 -6.35 -4.58
CA ALA A 99 -1.54 -6.66 -5.35
C ALA A 99 -1.17 -8.15 -5.23
N PHE A 100 -1.28 -8.75 -4.04
CA PHE A 100 -0.86 -10.14 -3.77
C PHE A 100 -1.54 -11.21 -4.62
N HIS A 101 -2.70 -10.91 -5.20
CA HIS A 101 -3.38 -11.83 -6.12
C HIS A 101 -2.73 -11.88 -7.51
N LEU A 102 -1.78 -11.02 -7.83
CA LEU A 102 -1.06 -11.01 -9.10
C LEU A 102 0.29 -11.73 -8.97
N ASN A 103 0.66 -12.49 -10.00
CA ASN A 103 1.95 -13.20 -10.04
C ASN A 103 3.13 -12.25 -10.22
N ASN A 104 2.98 -11.24 -11.07
CA ASN A 104 4.02 -10.25 -11.34
C ASN A 104 3.68 -8.94 -10.64
N ARG A 105 4.47 -8.61 -9.62
CA ARG A 105 4.30 -7.39 -8.80
C ARG A 105 5.60 -6.61 -8.80
N PHE A 106 5.48 -5.30 -8.93
CA PHE A 106 6.59 -4.40 -8.79
C PHE A 106 6.74 -3.99 -7.32
N ARG A 107 7.85 -4.40 -6.72
CA ARG A 107 8.19 -4.06 -5.33
C ARG A 107 8.93 -2.74 -5.29
N ILE A 108 8.25 -1.74 -4.74
CA ILE A 108 8.79 -0.42 -4.47
C ILE A 108 9.36 -0.46 -3.05
N MET A 109 10.68 -0.32 -2.99
CA MET A 109 11.50 -0.42 -1.79
C MET A 109 12.21 0.92 -1.58
N ASN A 110 12.61 1.21 -0.34
CA ASN A 110 13.47 2.34 -0.05
C ASN A 110 14.79 2.16 -0.80
N ASN A 111 15.23 3.19 -1.52
CA ASN A 111 16.46 3.15 -2.32
C ASN A 111 17.32 4.41 -2.13
N LYS A 112 17.26 5.04 -0.95
CA LYS A 112 18.00 6.29 -0.69
C LYS A 112 19.53 6.15 -0.82
N ASN A 113 20.07 4.94 -0.66
CA ASN A 113 21.52 4.69 -0.67
C ASN A 113 21.97 3.80 -1.85
N GLY A 114 21.13 3.58 -2.86
CA GLY A 114 21.42 2.68 -4.00
C GLY A 114 21.10 1.20 -3.73
N ASP A 115 20.97 0.82 -2.46
CA ASP A 115 20.47 -0.49 -2.04
C ASP A 115 18.95 -0.47 -1.84
N LYS A 116 18.27 -1.47 -2.41
CA LYS A 116 16.84 -1.67 -2.23
C LYS A 116 16.58 -2.35 -0.89
N ASP A 117 15.95 -1.64 0.03
CA ASP A 117 15.58 -2.17 1.34
C ASP A 117 14.13 -1.82 1.73
N TRP A 118 13.62 -2.46 2.77
CA TRP A 118 12.35 -2.13 3.39
C TRP A 118 12.34 -0.66 3.86
N PHE A 119 11.16 -0.06 3.89
CA PHE A 119 10.94 1.19 4.63
C PHE A 119 10.97 0.87 6.12
N LYS A 120 12.18 0.82 6.69
CA LYS A 120 12.40 0.57 8.12
C LYS A 120 11.95 1.77 8.95
N PHE A 121 11.22 1.46 10.02
CA PHE A 121 10.69 2.42 10.98
C PHE A 121 10.80 1.93 12.43
N ASP A 122 11.31 0.71 12.65
CA ASP A 122 11.88 0.36 13.94
C ASP A 122 13.40 0.49 13.87
N ASN A 123 13.94 1.05 14.95
CA ASN A 123 15.24 0.69 15.48
C ASN A 123 14.90 -0.01 16.79
N GLU A 124 15.38 -1.24 17.02
CA GLU A 124 14.89 -2.20 18.02
C GLU A 124 14.84 -1.73 19.50
N ASN A 125 15.08 -0.46 19.85
CA ASN A 125 15.18 0.00 21.24
C ASN A 125 14.52 1.35 21.59
N GLU A 126 13.73 1.99 20.70
CA GLU A 126 13.15 3.30 20.99
C GLU A 126 11.63 3.38 20.75
N ASN A 127 10.90 3.85 21.78
CA ASN A 127 9.54 4.33 21.63
C ASN A 127 9.58 5.67 20.87
N LEU A 128 9.65 5.61 19.55
CA LEU A 128 9.68 6.80 18.72
C LEU A 128 8.42 7.66 18.93
N GLU A 129 8.62 8.97 18.86
CA GLU A 129 7.55 9.97 18.90
C GLU A 129 6.69 9.94 17.63
N GLU A 130 5.41 10.34 17.73
CA GLU A 130 4.49 10.36 16.57
C GLU A 130 5.05 11.17 15.38
N ALA A 131 5.77 12.25 15.66
CA ALA A 131 6.37 13.13 14.66
C ALA A 131 7.36 12.38 13.72
N GLU A 132 8.08 11.39 14.24
CA GLU A 132 9.01 10.59 13.44
C GLU A 132 8.27 9.74 12.41
N PHE A 133 7.15 9.10 12.80
CA PHE A 133 6.31 8.33 11.89
C PHE A 133 5.65 9.23 10.82
N ILE A 134 5.25 10.45 11.19
CA ILE A 134 4.72 11.44 10.22
C ILE A 134 5.80 11.83 9.21
N ARG A 135 7.04 12.06 9.65
CA ARG A 135 8.16 12.34 8.75
C ARG A 135 8.44 11.17 7.81
N MET A 136 8.43 9.95 8.33
CA MET A 136 8.60 8.74 7.52
C MET A 136 7.47 8.59 6.49
N ALA A 137 6.21 8.83 6.88
CA ALA A 137 5.08 8.77 5.96
C ALA A 137 5.17 9.82 4.85
N LYS A 138 5.65 11.04 5.14
CA LYS A 138 5.91 12.07 4.11
C LYS A 138 6.99 11.62 3.12
N ASN A 139 8.03 10.94 3.60
CA ASN A 139 9.10 10.40 2.74
C ASN A 139 8.61 9.31 1.77
N VAL A 140 7.43 8.74 1.99
CA VAL A 140 6.81 7.75 1.08
C VAL A 140 6.17 8.42 -0.14
N LEU A 141 5.76 9.68 -0.04
CA LEU A 141 5.00 10.35 -1.12
C LEU A 141 5.69 10.30 -2.49
N PRO A 142 7.02 10.55 -2.62
CA PRO A 142 7.70 10.47 -3.92
C PRO A 142 7.70 9.05 -4.53
N TYR A 143 7.54 8.01 -3.70
CA TYR A 143 7.48 6.63 -4.19
C TYR A 143 6.13 6.30 -4.86
N LEU A 144 5.10 7.13 -4.65
CA LEU A 144 3.85 7.03 -5.41
C LEU A 144 4.07 7.39 -6.89
N ASP A 145 4.92 8.38 -7.17
CA ASP A 145 5.28 8.74 -8.54
C ASP A 145 6.06 7.62 -9.23
N ILE A 146 6.86 6.86 -8.47
CA ILE A 146 7.54 5.66 -8.99
C ILE A 146 6.52 4.59 -9.38
N ALA A 147 5.46 4.41 -8.59
CA ALA A 147 4.36 3.49 -8.94
C ALA A 147 3.65 3.93 -10.22
N GLU A 148 3.29 5.22 -10.34
CA GLU A 148 2.59 5.75 -11.51
C GLU A 148 3.44 5.70 -12.78
N ASN A 149 4.72 6.07 -12.69
CA ASN A 149 5.66 5.93 -13.81
C ASN A 149 5.81 4.47 -14.25
N TRP A 150 5.77 3.53 -13.31
CA TRP A 150 5.78 2.11 -13.65
C TRP A 150 4.48 1.67 -14.32
N PHE A 151 3.31 2.13 -13.84
CA PHE A 151 2.02 1.86 -14.47
C PHE A 151 1.97 2.38 -15.92
N GLU A 152 2.44 3.60 -16.16
CA GLU A 152 2.48 4.18 -17.51
C GLU A 152 3.39 3.39 -18.47
N LYS A 153 4.55 2.92 -18.00
CA LYS A 153 5.41 2.02 -18.79
C LYS A 153 4.70 0.71 -19.16
N ILE A 154 3.93 0.14 -18.24
CA ILE A 154 3.16 -1.09 -18.51
C ILE A 154 2.02 -0.81 -19.50
N LYS A 155 1.31 0.31 -19.33
CA LYS A 155 0.24 0.76 -20.23
C LYS A 155 0.75 0.90 -21.66
N GLN A 156 1.86 1.60 -21.87
CA GLN A 156 2.48 1.77 -23.19
C GLN A 156 2.85 0.43 -23.83
N LYS A 157 3.41 -0.51 -23.08
CA LYS A 157 3.72 -1.87 -23.58
C LYS A 157 2.49 -2.66 -24.01
N GLN A 158 1.32 -2.38 -23.44
CA GLN A 158 0.07 -3.06 -23.79
C GLN A 158 -0.66 -2.41 -24.97
N THR A 159 -0.43 -1.13 -25.25
CA THR A 159 -1.01 -0.42 -26.41
C THR A 159 -0.26 -0.69 -27.72
N VAL A 160 1.01 -1.12 -27.67
CA VAL A 160 1.84 -1.41 -28.86
C VAL A 160 1.61 -2.84 -29.39
N ARG A 161 0.44 -3.43 -29.15
CA ARG A 161 0.05 -4.76 -29.64
C ARG A 161 -1.26 -4.73 -30.39
#